data_AF-A0A349QAK7-F1
#
_entry.id   AF-A0A349QAK7-F1
#
_cell.length_a   1.000
_cell.length_b   1.000
_cell.length_c   1.000
_cell.angle_alpha   90.00
_cell.angle_beta   90.00
_cell.angle_gamma   90.00
#
_symmetry.space_group_name_H-M   'P 1'
#
loop_
_entity.id
_entity.type
_entity.pdbx_description
1 polymer ?
#
loop_
_entity_poly.entity_id
_entity_poly.type
_entity_poly.pdbx_seq_one_letter_code
_entity_poly.pdbx_strand_id
1 'polypeptide(L)'
;MVEEQHVSQYGSLMDVKQSWLEGWLCHEYTECYVYYSCYKDETDKHIKKIWETCLLQEIAHLHKAAECLKKYGKKEWQEVIPDGNFPELLAFKSTKNYVRDVIANTVCNTAHREGYVCVNDLDDSAEFFKYQKIVNANEKMTPSHSVIEAHIDKFGEDYRYEDSPSPIESLRRRNEDNTTLGRVKNCK
;
A
#
# COMPACT_ATOMS: atom_id res chain seq x y z
N MET A 1 -4.54 -1.29 -15.23
CA MET A 1 -3.19 -1.52 -14.63
C MET A 1 -3.31 -1.52 -13.11
N VAL A 2 -2.36 -2.07 -12.36
CA VAL A 2 -2.44 -2.14 -10.88
C VAL A 2 -2.58 -0.75 -10.24
N GLU A 3 -1.83 0.26 -10.73
CA GLU A 3 -1.92 1.63 -10.20
C GLU A 3 -3.31 2.25 -10.40
N GLU A 4 -3.92 2.07 -11.56
CA GLU A 4 -5.27 2.55 -11.87
C GLU A 4 -6.35 1.87 -11.01
N GLN A 5 -6.19 0.56 -10.76
CA GLN A 5 -7.05 -0.19 -9.85
C GLN A 5 -6.95 0.35 -8.43
N HIS A 6 -5.74 0.64 -7.94
CA HIS A 6 -5.55 1.24 -6.62
C HIS A 6 -6.25 2.60 -6.50
N VAL A 7 -6.08 3.49 -7.49
CA VAL A 7 -6.73 4.81 -7.49
C VAL A 7 -8.25 4.68 -7.45
N SER A 8 -8.80 3.77 -8.25
CA SER A 8 -10.25 3.54 -8.31
C SER A 8 -10.79 2.96 -6.98
N GLN A 9 -10.07 2.02 -6.39
CA GLN A 9 -10.45 1.40 -5.11
C GLN A 9 -10.40 2.40 -3.96
N TYR A 10 -9.34 3.22 -3.85
CA TYR A 10 -9.30 4.27 -2.84
C TYR A 10 -10.43 5.28 -3.01
N GLY A 11 -10.70 5.68 -4.27
CA GLY A 11 -11.80 6.59 -4.57
C GLY A 11 -13.17 6.04 -4.16
N SER A 12 -13.36 4.73 -4.24
CA SER A 12 -14.63 4.07 -3.85
C SER A 12 -14.93 4.12 -2.35
N LEU A 13 -13.95 4.41 -1.51
CA LEU A 13 -14.12 4.53 -0.05
C LEU A 13 -14.65 5.91 0.38
N MET A 14 -14.62 6.90 -0.51
CA MET A 14 -15.09 8.26 -0.20
C MET A 14 -16.63 8.34 -0.25
N ASP A 15 -17.21 9.13 0.66
CA ASP A 15 -18.65 9.43 0.59
C ASP A 15 -18.93 10.38 -0.59
N VAL A 16 -19.58 9.85 -1.62
CA VAL A 16 -19.95 10.59 -2.84
C VAL A 16 -20.96 11.73 -2.59
N LYS A 17 -21.60 11.78 -1.42
CA LYS A 17 -22.54 12.85 -1.04
C LYS A 17 -21.90 13.96 -0.21
N GLN A 18 -20.64 13.77 0.19
CA GLN A 18 -19.94 14.73 1.03
C GLN A 18 -19.60 16.00 0.23
N SER A 19 -19.88 17.15 0.82
CA SER A 19 -19.45 18.43 0.26
C SER A 19 -17.94 18.64 0.47
N TRP A 20 -17.34 19.51 -0.33
CA TRP A 20 -15.92 19.86 -0.21
C TRP A 20 -15.51 20.33 1.20
N LEU A 21 -16.36 21.11 1.89
CA LEU A 21 -16.07 21.60 3.24
C LEU A 21 -16.15 20.49 4.29
N GLU A 22 -17.10 19.57 4.14
CA GLU A 22 -17.18 18.38 5.01
C GLU A 22 -15.97 17.47 4.75
N GLY A 23 -15.58 17.30 3.49
CA GLY A 23 -14.39 16.56 3.07
C GLY A 23 -13.13 17.11 3.70
N TRP A 24 -12.97 18.43 3.63
CA TRP A 24 -11.85 19.13 4.26
C TRP A 24 -11.82 18.94 5.77
N LEU A 25 -12.96 19.08 6.46
CA LEU A 25 -13.04 18.83 7.90
C LEU A 25 -12.59 17.40 8.27
N CYS A 26 -13.10 16.39 7.57
CA CYS A 26 -12.71 15.00 7.81
C CYS A 26 -11.23 14.73 7.50
N HIS A 27 -10.68 15.40 6.49
CA HIS A 27 -9.26 15.32 6.16
C HIS A 27 -8.39 15.84 7.30
N GLU A 28 -8.64 17.07 7.77
CA GLU A 28 -7.86 17.67 8.88
C GLU A 28 -8.01 16.87 10.18
N TYR A 29 -9.20 16.33 10.45
CA TYR A 29 -9.43 15.45 11.59
C TYR A 29 -8.58 14.17 11.51
N THR A 30 -8.49 13.59 10.30
CA THR A 30 -7.68 12.39 10.04
C THR A 30 -6.19 12.68 10.18
N GLU A 31 -5.72 13.83 9.71
CA GLU A 31 -4.33 14.26 9.89
C GLU A 31 -3.99 14.45 11.37
N CYS A 32 -4.88 15.10 12.14
CA CYS A 32 -4.73 15.20 13.60
C CYS A 32 -4.63 13.82 14.26
N TYR A 33 -5.49 12.87 13.86
CA TYR A 33 -5.46 11.49 14.34
C TYR A 33 -4.14 10.78 14.04
N VAL A 34 -3.62 10.93 12.82
CA VAL A 34 -2.34 10.33 12.39
C VAL A 34 -1.18 10.90 13.18
N TYR A 35 -1.04 12.23 13.22
CA TYR A 35 0.09 12.86 13.94
C TYR A 35 0.02 12.64 15.44
N TYR A 36 -1.18 12.63 16.03
CA TYR A 36 -1.34 12.28 17.44
C TYR A 36 -0.95 10.82 17.71
N SER A 37 -1.34 9.89 16.85
CA SER A 37 -0.92 8.49 16.96
C SER A 37 0.61 8.36 16.90
N CYS A 38 1.25 8.97 15.89
CA CYS A 38 2.71 9.01 15.77
C CYS A 38 3.38 9.63 17.00
N TYR A 39 2.87 10.77 17.49
CA TYR A 39 3.38 11.42 18.69
C TYR A 39 3.30 10.48 19.91
N LYS A 40 2.22 9.72 20.06
CA LYS A 40 2.02 8.82 21.21
C LYS A 40 2.92 7.60 21.16
N ASP A 41 3.15 7.03 19.98
CA ASP A 41 4.01 5.86 19.75
C ASP A 41 5.51 6.19 19.72
N GLU A 42 5.88 7.43 19.36
CA GLU A 42 7.28 7.84 19.22
C GLU A 42 8.06 7.83 20.56
N THR A 43 9.23 7.20 20.50
CA THR A 43 10.14 7.00 21.64
C THR A 43 11.29 8.00 21.64
N ASP A 44 11.73 8.46 20.47
CA ASP A 44 12.78 9.46 20.33
C ASP A 44 12.24 10.86 20.65
N LYS A 45 12.83 11.52 21.64
CA LYS A 45 12.37 12.83 22.12
C LYS A 45 12.52 13.95 21.10
N HIS A 46 13.48 13.86 20.19
CA HIS A 46 13.69 14.87 19.16
C HIS A 46 12.62 14.73 18.06
N ILE A 47 12.41 13.51 17.56
CA ILE A 47 11.39 13.23 16.55
C ILE A 47 9.98 13.47 17.09
N LYS A 48 9.73 13.14 18.37
CA LYS A 48 8.45 13.41 19.03
C LYS A 48 8.03 14.88 18.98
N LYS A 49 8.99 15.81 19.07
CA LYS A 49 8.72 17.26 18.93
C LYS A 49 8.33 17.66 17.50
N ILE A 50 8.83 16.93 16.50
CA ILE A 50 8.43 17.14 15.10
C ILE A 50 6.97 16.73 14.95
N TRP A 51 6.59 15.54 15.44
CA TRP A 51 5.19 15.10 15.43
C TRP A 51 4.25 16.05 16.19
N GLU A 52 4.69 16.56 17.34
CA GLU A 52 3.94 17.57 18.09
C GLU A 52 3.72 18.84 17.28
N THR A 53 4.74 19.31 16.55
CA THR A 53 4.64 20.50 15.71
C THR A 53 3.65 20.29 14.57
N CYS A 54 3.74 19.16 13.87
CA CYS A 54 2.79 18.79 12.82
C CYS A 54 1.36 18.71 13.38
N LEU A 55 1.17 18.04 14.52
CA LEU A 55 -0.14 17.96 15.17
C LEU A 55 -0.72 19.34 15.50
N LEU A 56 0.08 20.26 16.02
CA LEU A 56 -0.38 21.63 16.32
C LEU A 56 -0.81 22.39 15.05
N GLN A 57 -0.13 22.17 13.93
CA GLN A 57 -0.52 22.75 12.63
C GLN A 57 -1.87 22.22 12.17
N GLU A 58 -2.05 20.89 12.20
CA GLU A 58 -3.32 20.28 11.76
C GLU A 58 -4.48 20.59 12.71
N ILE A 59 -4.24 20.75 14.02
CA ILE A 59 -5.29 21.25 14.94
C ILE A 59 -5.73 22.66 14.52
N ALA A 60 -4.79 23.54 14.14
CA ALA A 60 -5.13 24.87 13.67
C ALA A 60 -5.91 24.81 12.34
N HIS A 61 -5.52 23.94 11.41
CA HIS A 61 -6.24 23.71 10.16
C HIS A 61 -7.64 23.14 10.38
N LEU A 62 -7.79 22.17 11.29
CA LEU A 62 -9.08 21.60 11.67
C LEU A 62 -10.03 22.66 12.23
N HIS A 63 -9.54 23.52 13.12
CA HIS A 63 -10.33 24.67 13.60
C HIS A 63 -10.73 25.60 12.45
N LYS A 64 -9.84 25.82 11.48
CA LYS A 64 -10.16 26.65 10.31
C LYS A 64 -11.20 26.01 9.39
N ALA A 65 -11.09 24.70 9.16
CA ALA A 65 -12.06 23.93 8.38
C ALA A 65 -13.45 23.98 9.05
N ALA A 66 -13.52 23.81 10.37
CA ALA A 66 -14.77 23.92 11.14
C ALA A 66 -15.39 25.33 11.06
N GLU A 67 -14.58 26.39 11.17
CA GLU A 67 -15.05 27.77 10.99
C GLU A 67 -15.65 27.99 9.59
N CYS A 68 -14.95 27.52 8.55
CA CYS A 68 -15.39 27.61 7.16
C CYS A 68 -16.68 26.80 6.91
N LEU A 69 -16.78 25.59 7.44
CA LEU A 69 -17.98 24.75 7.37
C LEU A 69 -19.18 25.47 8.00
N LYS A 70 -19.02 26.05 9.19
CA LYS A 70 -20.07 26.82 9.85
C LYS A 70 -20.48 28.07 9.06
N LYS A 71 -19.50 28.82 8.59
CA LYS A 71 -19.73 30.10 7.89
C LYS A 71 -20.38 29.90 6.51
N TYR A 72 -19.86 28.98 5.71
CA TYR A 72 -20.22 28.80 4.30
C TYR A 72 -21.11 27.57 4.06
N GLY A 73 -20.85 26.47 4.76
CA GLY A 73 -21.66 25.25 4.69
C GLY A 73 -22.91 25.28 5.58
N LYS A 74 -23.01 26.23 6.52
CA LYS A 74 -24.13 26.39 7.47
C LYS A 74 -24.39 25.13 8.31
N LYS A 75 -23.34 24.39 8.62
CA LYS A 75 -23.36 23.19 9.47
C LYS A 75 -22.37 23.33 10.63
N GLU A 76 -22.72 22.79 11.78
CA GLU A 76 -21.77 22.55 12.87
C GLU A 76 -20.94 21.29 12.58
N TRP A 77 -19.71 21.25 13.06
CA TRP A 77 -18.80 20.14 12.76
C TRP A 77 -19.31 18.80 13.28
N GLN A 78 -20.08 18.78 14.38
CA GLN A 78 -20.68 17.59 14.97
C GLN A 78 -21.72 16.92 14.06
N GLU A 79 -22.26 17.66 13.09
CA GLU A 79 -23.17 17.07 12.09
C GLU A 79 -22.41 16.18 11.09
N VAL A 80 -21.09 16.37 10.97
CA VAL A 80 -20.19 15.62 10.07
C VAL A 80 -19.41 14.56 10.84
N ILE A 81 -18.91 14.91 12.03
CA ILE A 81 -18.15 14.04 12.92
C ILE A 81 -18.91 13.96 14.25
N PRO A 82 -19.89 13.05 14.39
CA PRO A 82 -20.73 13.00 15.59
C PRO A 82 -19.95 12.65 16.87
N ASP A 83 -18.90 11.86 16.74
CA ASP A 83 -17.96 11.54 17.81
C ASP A 83 -16.58 12.10 17.46
N GLY A 84 -16.17 13.16 18.15
CA GLY A 84 -14.86 13.80 17.96
C GLY A 84 -13.71 13.09 18.67
N ASN A 85 -13.94 11.94 19.32
CA ASN A 85 -12.87 11.15 19.90
C ASN A 85 -12.13 10.36 18.82
N PHE A 86 -10.81 10.35 18.90
CA PHE A 86 -10.00 9.49 18.04
C PHE A 86 -10.29 8.01 18.31
N PRO A 87 -10.28 7.17 17.25
CA PRO A 87 -10.35 5.72 17.40
C PRO A 87 -9.06 5.18 18.03
N GLU A 88 -8.93 3.85 18.10
CA GLU A 88 -7.69 3.20 18.57
C GLU A 88 -6.48 3.76 17.82
N LEU A 89 -5.52 4.31 18.57
CA LEU A 89 -4.35 4.98 17.98
C LEU A 89 -3.49 4.00 17.20
N LEU A 90 -2.92 4.51 16.11
CA LEU A 90 -1.97 3.76 15.30
C LEU A 90 -0.68 3.51 16.10
N ALA A 91 -0.11 2.32 15.92
CA ALA A 91 1.19 1.95 16.47
C ALA A 91 2.02 1.22 15.42
N PHE A 92 3.27 1.61 15.25
CA PHE A 92 4.19 0.99 14.29
C PHE A 92 4.81 -0.24 14.92
N LYS A 93 4.20 -1.39 14.65
CA LYS A 93 4.70 -2.69 15.08
C LYS A 93 5.31 -3.43 13.90
N SER A 94 6.23 -4.35 14.19
CA SER A 94 6.76 -5.24 13.16
C SER A 94 5.62 -6.07 12.55
N THR A 95 5.38 -5.88 11.26
CA THR A 95 4.42 -6.67 10.45
C THR A 95 5.10 -7.74 9.61
N LYS A 96 6.41 -7.99 9.83
CA LYS A 96 7.23 -8.89 8.99
C LYS A 96 6.60 -10.28 8.87
N ASN A 97 6.17 -10.89 9.97
CA ASN A 97 5.58 -12.23 9.94
C ASN A 97 4.26 -12.26 9.15
N TYR A 98 3.42 -11.23 9.31
CA TYR A 98 2.19 -11.11 8.55
C TYR A 98 2.48 -10.97 7.05
N VAL A 99 3.37 -10.06 6.65
CA VAL A 99 3.73 -9.87 5.24
C VAL A 99 4.36 -11.12 4.65
N ARG A 100 5.23 -11.82 5.39
CA ARG A 100 5.82 -13.08 4.97
C ARG A 100 4.78 -14.17 4.76
N ASP A 101 3.79 -14.28 5.64
CA ASP A 101 2.68 -15.22 5.50
C ASP A 101 1.80 -14.89 4.28
N VAL A 102 1.47 -13.61 4.07
CA VAL A 102 0.75 -13.17 2.86
C VAL A 102 1.53 -13.56 1.60
N ILE A 103 2.83 -13.23 1.53
CA ILE A 103 3.67 -13.62 0.37
C ILE A 103 3.68 -15.14 0.19
N ALA A 104 3.88 -15.91 1.26
CA ALA A 104 3.90 -17.37 1.21
C ALA A 104 2.61 -17.95 0.59
N ASN A 105 1.47 -17.36 0.92
CA ASN A 105 0.16 -17.87 0.54
C ASN A 105 -0.37 -17.29 -0.78
N THR A 106 0.12 -16.12 -1.22
CA THR A 106 -0.47 -15.40 -2.37
C THR A 106 0.49 -15.11 -3.51
N VAL A 107 1.76 -15.54 -3.46
CA VAL A 107 2.75 -15.18 -4.50
C VAL A 107 2.37 -15.66 -5.91
N CYS A 108 1.62 -16.76 -6.01
CA CYS A 108 1.13 -17.30 -7.28
C CYS A 108 -0.26 -16.75 -7.66
N ASN A 109 -0.86 -15.85 -6.87
CA ASN A 109 -2.15 -15.25 -7.21
C ASN A 109 -2.00 -14.22 -8.32
N THR A 110 -2.93 -14.25 -9.26
CA THR A 110 -3.02 -13.31 -10.37
C THR A 110 -4.46 -12.84 -10.54
N ALA A 111 -4.63 -11.73 -11.25
CA ALA A 111 -5.95 -11.18 -11.55
C ALA A 111 -6.71 -12.11 -12.52
N HIS A 112 -7.96 -12.38 -12.19
CA HIS A 112 -8.91 -13.04 -13.08
C HIS A 112 -10.22 -12.26 -13.05
N ARG A 113 -10.42 -11.42 -14.07
CA ARG A 113 -11.49 -10.42 -14.10
C ARG A 113 -11.46 -9.54 -12.85
N GLU A 114 -12.55 -9.48 -12.08
CA GLU A 114 -12.67 -8.69 -10.85
C GLU A 114 -12.05 -9.38 -9.61
N GLY A 115 -11.63 -10.64 -9.74
CA GLY A 115 -11.10 -11.45 -8.64
C GLY A 115 -9.61 -11.79 -8.74
N TYR A 116 -9.15 -12.57 -7.76
CA TYR A 116 -7.80 -13.12 -7.71
C TYR A 116 -7.86 -14.64 -7.60
N VAL A 117 -6.99 -15.32 -8.34
CA VAL A 117 -6.89 -16.79 -8.35
C VAL A 117 -5.44 -17.19 -8.52
N CYS A 118 -5.05 -18.34 -7.96
CA CYS A 118 -3.73 -18.90 -8.20
C CYS A 118 -3.54 -19.21 -9.68
N VAL A 119 -2.42 -18.80 -10.27
CA VAL A 119 -2.08 -19.04 -11.69
C VAL A 119 -2.10 -20.53 -12.04
N ASN A 120 -1.83 -21.39 -11.06
CA ASN A 120 -1.88 -22.85 -11.20
C ASN A 120 -3.29 -23.37 -11.46
N ASP A 121 -4.32 -22.64 -11.00
CA ASP A 121 -5.73 -23.01 -11.11
C ASP A 121 -6.42 -22.37 -12.32
N LEU A 122 -5.73 -21.50 -13.07
CA LEU A 122 -6.26 -20.90 -14.29
C LEU A 122 -6.41 -21.93 -15.42
N ASP A 123 -7.38 -21.74 -16.30
CA ASP A 123 -7.43 -22.48 -17.57
C ASP A 123 -6.29 -22.05 -18.51
N ASP A 124 -5.73 -22.95 -19.31
CA ASP A 124 -4.63 -22.63 -20.26
C ASP A 124 -5.03 -21.56 -21.29
N SER A 125 -6.33 -21.42 -21.57
CA SER A 125 -6.88 -20.42 -22.48
C SER A 125 -7.17 -19.06 -21.84
N ALA A 126 -6.90 -18.92 -20.53
CA ALA A 126 -7.16 -17.70 -19.78
C ALA A 126 -6.49 -16.46 -20.40
N GLU A 127 -7.19 -15.33 -20.34
CA GLU A 127 -6.73 -14.05 -20.91
C GLU A 127 -5.41 -13.59 -20.30
N PHE A 128 -5.15 -13.95 -19.04
CA PHE A 128 -3.87 -13.72 -18.37
C PHE A 128 -2.67 -14.18 -19.20
N PHE A 129 -2.70 -15.42 -19.73
CA PHE A 129 -1.58 -15.96 -20.51
C PHE A 129 -1.43 -15.27 -21.87
N LYS A 130 -2.54 -14.83 -22.47
CA LYS A 130 -2.50 -14.02 -23.71
C LYS A 130 -1.87 -12.66 -23.44
N TYR A 131 -2.28 -12.01 -22.35
CA TYR A 131 -1.75 -10.71 -21.95
C TYR A 131 -0.25 -10.77 -21.61
N GLN A 132 0.19 -11.78 -20.85
CA GLN A 132 1.61 -11.99 -20.53
C GLN A 132 2.48 -12.11 -21.79
N LYS A 133 1.99 -12.79 -22.84
CA LYS A 133 2.70 -12.89 -24.13
C LYS A 133 2.76 -11.58 -24.92
N ILE A 134 1.87 -10.64 -24.64
CA ILE A 134 1.87 -9.32 -25.31
C ILE A 134 2.80 -8.37 -24.57
N VAL A 135 2.68 -8.29 -23.25
CA VAL A 135 3.38 -7.29 -22.43
C VAL A 135 4.77 -7.76 -22.00
N ASN A 136 4.92 -9.05 -21.69
CA ASN A 136 6.16 -9.64 -21.17
C ASN A 136 6.68 -10.78 -22.07
N ALA A 137 6.54 -10.60 -23.39
CA ALA A 137 6.91 -11.59 -24.40
C ALA A 137 8.37 -12.07 -24.27
N ASN A 138 9.28 -11.15 -23.96
CA ASN A 138 10.68 -11.43 -23.71
C ASN A 138 11.05 -10.99 -22.29
N GLU A 139 11.29 -11.96 -21.42
CA GLU A 139 11.62 -11.75 -20.00
C GLU A 139 12.86 -10.88 -19.83
N LYS A 140 13.86 -11.06 -20.71
CA LYS A 140 15.12 -10.29 -20.69
C LYS A 140 14.95 -8.83 -21.08
N MET A 141 13.84 -8.50 -21.74
CA MET A 141 13.50 -7.12 -22.11
C MET A 141 12.61 -6.45 -21.06
N THR A 142 12.14 -7.19 -20.05
CA THR A 142 11.44 -6.59 -18.91
C THR A 142 12.47 -5.81 -18.09
N PRO A 143 12.34 -4.49 -17.94
CA PRO A 143 13.38 -3.65 -17.34
C PRO A 143 13.80 -4.07 -15.92
N SER A 144 12.86 -4.57 -15.13
CA SER A 144 13.16 -5.08 -13.78
C SER A 144 14.13 -6.26 -13.84
N HIS A 145 13.87 -7.26 -14.69
CA HIS A 145 14.74 -8.43 -14.84
C HIS A 145 16.10 -8.06 -15.42
N SER A 146 16.15 -7.14 -16.40
CA SER A 146 17.43 -6.66 -16.96
C SER A 146 18.33 -6.01 -15.90
N VAL A 147 17.74 -5.28 -14.95
CA VAL A 147 18.49 -4.65 -13.85
C VAL A 147 18.99 -5.70 -12.85
N ILE A 148 18.18 -6.72 -12.52
CA ILE A 148 18.60 -7.81 -11.63
C ILE A 148 19.74 -8.61 -12.27
N GLU A 149 19.60 -9.02 -13.53
CA GLU A 149 20.62 -9.78 -14.28
C GLU A 149 21.94 -9.01 -14.32
N ALA A 150 21.92 -7.72 -14.70
CA ALA A 150 23.12 -6.88 -14.73
C ALA A 150 23.78 -6.69 -13.35
N HIS A 151 23.00 -6.69 -12.28
CA HIS A 151 23.53 -6.62 -10.92
C HIS A 151 24.20 -7.94 -10.51
N ILE A 152 23.55 -9.08 -10.77
CA ILE A 152 24.09 -10.41 -10.52
C ILE A 152 25.39 -10.61 -11.33
N ASP A 153 25.43 -10.23 -12.60
CA ASP A 153 26.62 -10.35 -13.44
C ASP A 153 27.83 -9.59 -12.87
N LYS A 154 27.57 -8.44 -12.24
CA LYS A 154 28.62 -7.58 -11.70
C LYS A 154 29.06 -7.96 -10.29
N PHE A 155 28.14 -8.42 -9.45
CA PHE A 155 28.36 -8.59 -8.01
C PHE A 155 28.24 -10.05 -7.53
N GLY A 156 27.82 -10.97 -8.39
CA GLY A 156 27.66 -12.40 -8.11
C GLY A 156 26.34 -12.78 -7.43
N GLU A 157 25.57 -11.81 -6.95
CA GLU A 157 24.26 -11.99 -6.33
C GLU A 157 23.37 -10.76 -6.55
N ASP A 158 22.06 -10.90 -6.34
CA ASP A 158 21.10 -9.80 -6.38
C ASP A 158 21.25 -8.83 -5.20
N TYR A 159 20.56 -7.68 -5.26
CA TYR A 159 20.68 -6.62 -4.23
C TYR A 159 19.80 -6.83 -2.99
N ARG A 160 19.12 -7.98 -2.83
CA ARG A 160 18.14 -8.15 -1.76
C ARG A 160 18.79 -8.18 -0.38
N TYR A 161 18.21 -7.45 0.56
CA TYR A 161 18.50 -7.58 1.98
C TYR A 161 17.51 -8.55 2.62
N GLU A 162 18.01 -9.57 3.33
CA GLU A 162 17.19 -10.56 4.03
C GLU A 162 17.65 -10.68 5.50
N ASP A 163 16.70 -10.66 6.44
CA ASP A 163 16.94 -11.01 7.85
C ASP A 163 16.61 -12.48 8.16
N SER A 164 15.99 -13.16 7.19
CA SER A 164 15.57 -14.56 7.23
C SER A 164 15.30 -15.03 5.79
N PRO A 165 15.51 -16.32 5.45
CA PRO A 165 15.33 -16.80 4.09
C PRO A 165 13.93 -16.48 3.55
N SER A 166 13.82 -16.19 2.25
CA SER A 166 12.51 -16.01 1.59
C SER A 166 11.53 -17.15 1.95
N PRO A 167 10.25 -16.82 2.25
CA PRO A 167 9.24 -17.85 2.46
C PRO A 167 8.98 -18.69 1.19
N ILE A 168 9.38 -18.18 0.01
CA ILE A 168 9.28 -18.88 -1.27
C ILE A 168 10.62 -19.51 -1.61
N GLU A 169 10.66 -20.85 -1.67
CA GLU A 169 11.89 -21.61 -1.92
C GLU A 169 12.57 -21.21 -3.23
N SER A 170 11.78 -21.04 -4.30
CA SER A 170 12.27 -20.70 -5.64
C SER A 170 12.85 -19.28 -5.73
N LEU A 171 12.68 -18.44 -4.70
CA LEU A 171 13.31 -17.12 -4.59
C LEU A 171 14.54 -17.11 -3.70
N ARG A 172 14.93 -18.21 -3.04
CA ARG A 172 16.11 -18.20 -2.14
C ARG A 172 17.43 -18.17 -2.88
N ARG A 173 17.43 -18.56 -4.16
CA ARG A 173 18.60 -18.41 -5.04
C ARG A 173 18.82 -16.92 -5.31
N ARG A 174 20.02 -16.42 -5.03
CA ARG A 174 20.38 -14.99 -5.20
C ARG A 174 21.30 -14.72 -6.38
N ASN A 175 21.89 -15.75 -6.98
CA ASN A 175 22.80 -15.65 -8.12
C ASN A 175 22.10 -15.88 -9.47
N GLU A 176 20.77 -15.95 -9.48
CA GLU A 176 19.96 -16.10 -10.68
C GLU A 176 18.59 -15.46 -10.42
N ASP A 177 18.08 -14.74 -11.42
CA ASP A 177 16.76 -14.13 -11.34
C ASP A 177 15.64 -15.14 -11.64
N ASN A 178 14.54 -15.07 -10.90
CA ASN A 178 13.38 -15.92 -11.14
C ASN A 178 12.32 -15.15 -11.94
N THR A 179 12.21 -15.49 -13.22
CA THR A 179 11.29 -14.85 -14.17
C THR A 179 9.96 -15.58 -14.34
N THR A 180 9.77 -16.70 -13.61
CA THR A 180 8.67 -17.65 -13.84
C THR A 180 7.61 -17.65 -12.75
N LEU A 181 7.99 -17.33 -11.51
CA LEU A 181 7.09 -17.31 -10.35
C LEU A 181 5.89 -16.38 -10.58
N GLY A 182 4.68 -16.89 -10.32
CA GLY A 182 3.42 -16.14 -10.54
C GLY A 182 3.08 -15.86 -12.01
N ARG A 183 3.92 -16.29 -12.95
CA ARG A 183 3.76 -16.04 -14.39
C ARG A 183 3.36 -17.29 -15.18
N VAL A 184 3.86 -18.45 -14.76
CA VAL A 184 3.60 -19.74 -15.39
C VAL A 184 2.94 -20.69 -14.39
N LYS A 185 2.24 -21.70 -14.93
CA LYS A 185 1.68 -22.79 -14.14
C LYS A 185 2.76 -23.63 -13.47
N ASN A 186 2.37 -24.30 -12.40
CA ASN A 186 3.21 -25.09 -11.51
C ASN A 186 4.28 -24.27 -10.76
N CYS A 187 4.05 -22.96 -10.57
CA CYS A 187 4.91 -22.16 -9.70
C CYS A 187 4.74 -22.58 -8.24
N LYS A 188 5.87 -22.68 -7.52
CA LYS A 188 5.96 -22.99 -6.09
C LYS A 188 7.09 -22.19 -5.44
#